data_AF-A0A951G4T7-F1
#
_entry.id   AF-A0A951G4T7-F1
#
_cell.length_a   1.000
_cell.length_b   1.000
_cell.length_c   1.000
_cell.angle_alpha   90.00
_cell.angle_beta   90.00
_cell.angle_gamma   90.00
#
_symmetry.space_group_name_H-M   'P 1'
#
loop_
_entity.id
_entity.type
_entity.pdbx_description
1 polymer ?
#
loop_
_entity_poly.entity_id
_entity_poly.type
_entity_poly.pdbx_seq_one_letter_code
_entity_poly.pdbx_strand_id
1 'polypeptide(L)'
;MLGSAVSTGYPFLDIFLTILIVFAWVVYIWVAIVVLIDVFRRDDLSGWGKAGWTIVVVVLEWLGVLAYLVLNHRGMTERRDKGHRAAQAQFDAAVRSAAGSGGPAGEIERAKALLDNGTITADEFEQIKAKALGGDRTAVGVTS
;
A
#
# COMPACT_ATOMS: atom_id res chain seq x y z
N MET A 1 19.25 2.08 21.63
CA MET A 1 18.22 3.12 21.87
C MET A 1 18.70 4.42 21.25
N LEU A 2 18.15 4.83 20.11
CA LEU A 2 18.10 6.21 19.61
C LEU A 2 17.02 6.24 18.54
N GLY A 3 16.03 7.11 18.73
CA GLY A 3 14.74 7.05 18.06
C GLY A 3 14.82 7.27 16.56
N SER A 4 14.36 6.28 15.80
CA SER A 4 13.66 6.55 14.56
C SER A 4 12.30 7.11 14.94
N ALA A 5 12.24 8.42 15.22
CA ALA A 5 11.01 9.16 15.10
C ALA A 5 10.55 8.97 13.65
N VAL A 6 9.72 7.95 13.43
CA VAL A 6 8.77 7.97 12.32
C VAL A 6 8.12 9.34 12.47
N SER A 7 8.34 10.21 11.49
CA SER A 7 7.48 11.37 11.35
C SER A 7 6.12 10.79 10.99
N THR A 8 5.40 10.37 12.03
CA THR A 8 3.97 10.05 12.05
C THR A 8 3.27 11.40 11.96
N GLY A 9 3.53 12.11 10.85
CA GLY A 9 3.13 13.49 10.65
C GLY A 9 1.64 13.53 10.35
N TYR A 10 0.83 13.24 11.36
CA TYR A 10 -0.60 13.47 11.47
C TYR A 10 -1.55 12.51 10.70
N PRO A 11 -1.55 11.19 11.01
CA PRO A 11 -2.58 10.28 10.49
C PRO A 11 -4.01 10.73 10.86
N PHE A 12 -4.19 11.36 12.02
CA PHE A 12 -5.47 11.98 12.41
C PHE A 12 -5.85 13.14 11.47
N LEU A 13 -4.91 14.02 11.14
CA LEU A 13 -5.17 15.15 10.24
C LEU A 13 -5.43 14.65 8.82
N ASP A 14 -4.73 13.61 8.36
CA ASP A 14 -4.99 13.00 7.05
C ASP A 14 -6.40 12.41 6.96
N ILE A 15 -6.86 11.72 7.99
CA ILE A 15 -8.24 11.18 8.07
C ILE A 15 -9.26 12.32 8.17
N PHE A 16 -8.98 13.32 9.01
CA PHE A 16 -9.83 14.50 9.15
C PHE A 16 -9.97 15.26 7.82
N LEU A 17 -8.86 15.51 7.13
CA LEU A 17 -8.82 16.20 5.84
C LEU A 17 -9.47 15.37 4.74
N THR A 18 -9.34 14.04 4.74
CA THR A 18 -10.08 13.20 3.77
C THR A 18 -11.58 13.24 4.01
N ILE A 19 -12.05 13.19 5.25
CA ILE A 19 -13.46 13.39 5.58
C ILE A 19 -13.91 14.80 5.16
N LEU A 20 -13.09 15.83 5.43
CA LEU A 20 -13.37 17.22 5.04
C LEU A 20 -13.48 17.36 3.52
N ILE A 21 -12.58 16.73 2.75
CA ILE A 21 -12.59 16.74 1.29
C ILE A 21 -13.85 16.04 0.75
N VAL A 22 -14.22 14.88 1.31
CA VAL A 22 -15.45 14.18 0.93
C VAL A 22 -16.68 15.02 1.27
N PHE A 23 -16.72 15.63 2.45
CA PHE A 23 -17.80 16.52 2.87
C PHE A 23 -17.91 17.74 1.95
N ALA A 24 -16.79 18.39 1.63
CA ALA A 24 -16.73 19.51 0.70
C ALA A 24 -17.26 19.09 -0.68
N TRP A 25 -16.92 17.89 -1.16
CA TRP A 25 -17.45 17.33 -2.40
C TRP A 25 -18.98 17.15 -2.38
N VAL A 26 -19.54 16.68 -1.26
CA VAL A 26 -20.99 16.53 -1.10
C VAL A 26 -21.67 17.90 -1.08
N VAL A 27 -21.15 18.85 -0.31
CA VAL A 27 -21.69 20.23 -0.26
C VAL A 27 -21.59 20.88 -1.63
N TYR A 28 -20.51 20.65 -2.37
CA TYR A 28 -20.30 21.18 -3.71
C TYR A 28 -21.39 20.74 -4.69
N ILE A 29 -21.64 19.42 -4.80
CA ILE A 29 -22.74 18.88 -5.61
C ILE A 29 -24.09 19.41 -5.13
N TRP A 30 -24.30 19.48 -3.82
CA TRP A 30 -25.54 19.96 -3.24
C TRP A 30 -25.82 21.42 -3.64
N VAL A 31 -24.81 22.29 -3.56
CA VAL A 31 -24.91 23.70 -3.99
C VAL A 31 -25.23 23.75 -5.47
N ALA A 32 -24.60 22.94 -6.32
CA ALA A 32 -24.90 22.89 -7.75
C ALA A 32 -26.38 22.58 -8.01
N ILE A 33 -26.94 21.58 -7.30
CA ILE A 33 -28.36 21.20 -7.40
C ILE A 33 -29.26 22.35 -6.94
N VAL A 34 -28.96 22.98 -5.79
CA VAL A 34 -29.76 24.11 -5.28
C VAL A 34 -29.73 25.29 -6.23
N VAL A 35 -28.56 25.63 -6.78
CA VAL A 35 -28.40 26.72 -7.76
C VAL A 35 -29.16 26.39 -9.05
N LEU A 36 -29.12 25.14 -9.53
CA LEU A 36 -29.93 24.69 -10.66
C LEU A 36 -31.42 24.89 -10.37
N ILE A 37 -31.91 24.41 -9.23
CA ILE A 37 -33.32 24.55 -8.82
C ILE A 37 -33.71 26.04 -8.71
N ASP A 38 -32.84 26.89 -8.17
CA ASP A 38 -33.07 28.34 -8.07
C ASP A 38 -33.17 29.00 -9.45
N VAL A 39 -32.24 28.68 -10.36
CA VAL A 39 -32.28 29.16 -11.76
C VAL A 39 -33.55 28.72 -12.47
N PHE A 40 -34.02 27.49 -12.24
CA PHE A 40 -35.27 27.01 -12.83
C PHE A 40 -36.51 27.68 -12.20
N ARG A 41 -36.49 27.93 -10.88
CA ARG A 41 -37.57 28.62 -10.13
C ARG A 41 -37.70 30.09 -10.46
N ARG A 42 -36.66 30.76 -10.96
CA ARG A 42 -36.74 32.16 -11.37
C ARG A 42 -37.46 32.25 -12.72
N ASP A 43 -38.67 32.78 -12.71
CA ASP A 43 -39.48 32.99 -13.92
C ASP A 43 -39.06 34.23 -14.71
N ASP A 44 -38.20 35.06 -14.12
CA ASP A 44 -37.68 36.32 -14.66
C ASP A 44 -36.62 36.11 -15.77
N LEU A 45 -36.11 34.88 -15.92
CA LEU A 45 -35.05 34.53 -16.86
C LEU A 45 -35.64 33.84 -18.10
N SER A 46 -35.30 34.37 -19.29
CA SER A 46 -35.63 33.72 -20.56
C SER A 46 -35.02 32.30 -20.61
N GLY A 47 -35.64 31.37 -21.35
CA GLY A 47 -35.17 29.98 -21.44
C GLY A 47 -33.70 29.84 -21.85
N TRP A 48 -33.19 30.78 -22.65
CA TRP A 48 -31.77 30.87 -23.03
C TRP A 48 -30.86 31.30 -21.88
N GLY A 49 -31.32 32.20 -21.01
CA GLY A 49 -30.62 32.58 -19.79
C GLY A 49 -30.52 31.42 -18.80
N LYS A 50 -31.60 30.62 -18.68
CA LYS A 50 -31.60 29.38 -17.86
C LYS A 50 -30.60 28.37 -18.42
N ALA A 51 -30.61 28.13 -19.73
CA ALA A 51 -29.68 27.20 -20.38
C ALA A 51 -28.21 27.62 -20.23
N GLY A 52 -27.90 28.90 -20.41
CA GLY A 52 -26.55 29.44 -20.21
C GLY A 52 -26.07 29.26 -18.77
N TRP A 53 -26.92 29.57 -17.78
CA TRP A 53 -26.61 29.35 -16.37
C TRP A 53 -26.38 27.87 -16.02
N THR A 54 -27.22 26.98 -16.54
CA THR A 54 -27.02 25.53 -16.38
C THR A 54 -25.66 25.09 -16.91
N ILE A 55 -25.25 25.55 -18.09
CA ILE A 55 -23.94 25.21 -18.66
C ILE A 55 -22.81 25.75 -17.79
N VAL A 56 -22.90 26.99 -17.32
CA VAL A 56 -21.87 27.59 -16.45
C VAL A 56 -21.72 26.82 -15.14
N VAL A 57 -22.84 26.46 -14.50
CA VAL A 57 -22.83 25.67 -13.27
C VAL A 57 -22.20 24.30 -13.54
N VAL A 58 -22.62 23.60 -14.59
CA VAL A 58 -22.03 22.30 -14.94
C VAL A 58 -20.53 22.42 -15.22
N VAL A 59 -20.09 23.39 -16.03
CA VAL A 59 -18.66 23.56 -16.34
C VAL A 59 -17.84 23.89 -15.10
N LEU A 60 -18.38 24.69 -14.17
CA LEU A 60 -17.73 24.95 -12.89
C LEU A 60 -17.50 23.66 -12.10
N GLU A 61 -18.49 22.76 -12.05
CA GLU A 61 -18.34 21.44 -11.40
C GLU A 61 -17.14 20.66 -11.95
N TRP A 62 -17.00 20.62 -13.27
CA TRP A 62 -15.89 19.93 -13.93
C TRP A 62 -14.54 20.60 -13.69
N LEU A 63 -14.49 21.94 -13.66
CA LEU A 63 -13.27 22.69 -13.36
C LEU A 63 -12.76 22.40 -11.95
N GLY A 64 -13.64 22.21 -10.97
CA GLY A 64 -13.26 21.80 -9.61
C GLY A 64 -12.56 20.44 -9.59
N VAL A 65 -13.10 19.45 -10.30
CA VAL A 65 -12.49 18.12 -10.43
C VAL A 65 -11.15 18.18 -11.14
N LEU A 66 -11.07 18.90 -12.26
CA LEU A 66 -9.84 19.04 -13.03
C LEU A 66 -8.76 19.77 -12.22
N ALA A 67 -9.12 20.83 -11.51
CA ALA A 67 -8.20 21.52 -10.61
C ALA A 67 -7.71 20.59 -9.50
N TYR A 68 -8.61 19.81 -8.87
CA TYR A 68 -8.24 18.82 -7.87
C TYR A 68 -7.27 17.78 -8.45
N LEU A 69 -7.56 17.19 -9.61
CA LEU A 69 -6.70 16.20 -10.25
C LEU A 69 -5.32 16.75 -10.61
N VAL A 70 -5.25 17.99 -11.10
CA VAL A 70 -3.98 18.65 -11.44
C VAL A 70 -3.16 18.96 -10.18
N LEU A 71 -3.80 19.49 -9.13
CA LEU A 71 -3.14 19.78 -7.86
C LEU A 71 -2.70 18.51 -7.12
N ASN A 72 -3.48 17.43 -7.24
CA ASN A 72 -3.26 16.18 -6.52
C ASN A 72 -2.49 15.13 -7.33
N HIS A 73 -2.02 15.47 -8.54
CA HIS A 73 -1.30 14.58 -9.47
C HIS A 73 -0.03 13.95 -8.88
N ARG A 74 0.68 14.64 -7.98
CA ARG A 74 2.10 14.31 -7.68
C ARG A 74 2.35 13.54 -6.38
N GLY A 75 1.33 13.22 -5.59
CA GLY A 75 1.56 12.70 -4.23
C GLY A 75 1.53 11.18 -4.04
N MET A 76 0.86 10.44 -4.94
CA MET A 76 0.39 9.08 -4.63
C MET A 76 1.29 7.97 -5.19
N THR A 77 1.90 8.19 -6.35
CA THR A 77 2.78 7.20 -6.99
C THR A 77 4.11 7.05 -6.24
N GLU A 78 4.71 8.16 -5.83
CA GLU A 78 6.07 8.16 -5.28
C GLU A 78 6.15 7.65 -3.82
N ARG A 79 5.03 7.72 -3.08
CA ARG A 79 4.93 7.24 -1.69
C ARG A 79 4.45 5.79 -1.60
N ARG A 80 3.58 5.33 -2.52
CA ARG A 80 3.22 3.91 -2.61
C ARG A 80 4.44 3.05 -2.92
N ASP A 81 5.33 3.51 -3.79
CA ASP A 81 6.58 2.79 -4.09
C ASP A 81 7.55 2.73 -2.91
N LYS A 82 7.61 3.75 -2.05
CA LYS A 82 8.47 3.72 -0.85
C LYS A 82 7.87 2.90 0.29
N GLY A 83 6.54 2.98 0.48
CA GLY A 83 5.83 2.17 1.47
C GLY A 83 5.83 0.68 1.13
N HIS A 84 5.59 0.33 -0.14
CA HIS A 84 5.69 -1.06 -0.60
C HIS A 84 7.13 -1.58 -0.54
N ARG A 85 8.13 -0.80 -0.97
CA ARG A 85 9.54 -1.23 -0.84
C ARG A 85 10.00 -1.39 0.60
N ALA A 86 9.54 -0.55 1.54
CA ALA A 86 9.87 -0.69 2.95
C ALA A 86 9.20 -1.92 3.59
N ALA A 87 7.92 -2.18 3.26
CA ALA A 87 7.21 -3.37 3.71
C ALA A 87 7.83 -4.65 3.12
N GLN A 88 8.23 -4.61 1.85
CA GLN A 88 8.89 -5.71 1.15
C GLN A 88 10.31 -5.95 1.71
N ALA A 89 11.07 -4.90 2.02
CA ALA A 89 12.38 -5.02 2.67
C ALA A 89 12.29 -5.60 4.08
N GLN A 90 11.23 -5.28 4.85
CA GLN A 90 11.00 -5.89 6.16
C GLN A 90 10.57 -7.36 6.04
N PHE A 91 9.72 -7.69 5.06
CA PHE A 91 9.35 -9.06 4.76
C PHE A 91 10.56 -9.89 4.30
N ASP A 92 11.37 -9.36 3.38
CA ASP A 92 12.61 -10.00 2.91
C ASP A 92 13.63 -10.15 4.04
N ALA A 93 13.74 -9.18 4.95
CA ALA A 93 14.60 -9.29 6.14
C ALA A 93 14.09 -10.35 7.13
N ALA A 94 12.77 -10.47 7.31
CA ALA A 94 12.14 -11.51 8.12
C ALA A 94 12.29 -12.91 7.50
N VAL A 95 12.17 -13.01 6.17
CA VAL A 95 12.41 -14.25 5.43
C VAL A 95 13.90 -14.59 5.45
N ARG A 96 14.80 -13.62 5.34
CA ARG A 96 16.26 -13.85 5.39
C ARG A 96 16.75 -14.19 6.79
N SER A 97 16.13 -13.67 7.84
CA SER A 97 16.44 -14.08 9.22
C SER A 97 15.85 -15.46 9.54
N ALA A 98 14.64 -15.75 9.05
CA ALA A 98 14.04 -17.08 9.13
C ALA A 98 14.83 -18.12 8.29
N ALA A 99 15.35 -17.75 7.12
CA ALA A 99 16.16 -18.61 6.26
C ALA A 99 17.62 -18.70 6.73
N GLY A 100 18.18 -17.61 7.28
CA GLY A 100 19.54 -17.55 7.82
C GLY A 100 19.73 -18.33 9.12
N SER A 101 18.64 -18.71 9.79
CA SER A 101 18.65 -19.66 10.90
C SER A 101 18.57 -21.14 10.46
N GLY A 102 18.64 -21.43 9.16
CA GLY A 102 18.44 -22.77 8.60
C GLY A 102 19.55 -23.28 7.68
N GLY A 103 20.78 -22.75 7.76
CA GLY A 103 21.90 -23.29 6.99
C GLY A 103 22.15 -24.79 7.26
N PRO A 104 22.99 -25.47 6.46
CA PRO A 104 23.18 -26.93 6.49
C PRO A 104 23.44 -27.48 7.90
N ALA A 105 24.21 -26.76 8.71
CA ALA A 105 24.50 -27.13 10.09
C ALA A 105 23.26 -27.12 11.00
N GLY A 106 22.37 -26.13 10.85
CA GLY A 106 21.12 -26.04 11.62
C GLY A 106 20.07 -27.05 11.18
N GLU A 107 20.10 -27.46 9.91
CA GLU A 107 19.26 -28.55 9.40
C GLU A 107 19.72 -29.91 9.94
N ILE A 108 21.04 -30.14 10.01
CA ILE A 108 21.65 -31.33 10.64
C ILE A 108 21.38 -31.38 12.15
N GLU A 109 21.44 -30.23 12.83
CA GLU A 109 21.17 -30.14 14.27
C GLU A 109 19.71 -30.48 14.61
N ARG A 110 18.74 -29.99 13.82
CA ARG A 110 17.32 -30.39 13.97
C ARG A 110 17.09 -31.86 13.64
N ALA A 111 17.74 -32.37 12.59
CA ALA A 111 17.65 -33.79 12.24
C ALA A 111 18.16 -34.69 13.38
N LYS A 112 19.24 -34.28 14.07
CA LYS A 112 19.76 -35.01 15.24
C LYS A 112 18.75 -35.01 16.39
N ALA A 113 18.12 -33.87 16.66
CA ALA A 113 17.07 -33.79 17.69
C ALA A 113 15.87 -34.71 17.39
N LEU A 114 15.52 -34.91 16.11
CA LEU A 114 14.47 -35.85 15.71
C LEU A 114 14.89 -37.32 15.88
N LEU A 115 16.16 -37.64 15.67
CA LEU A 115 16.73 -38.97 15.90
C LEU A 115 16.78 -39.30 17.40
N ASP A 116 17.22 -38.34 18.22
CA ASP A 116 17.29 -38.50 19.68
C ASP A 116 15.88 -38.66 20.31
N ASN A 117 14.87 -38.04 19.70
CA ASN A 117 13.45 -38.22 20.05
C ASN A 117 12.83 -39.51 19.47
N GLY A 118 13.58 -40.31 18.70
CA GLY A 118 13.09 -41.53 18.05
C GLY A 118 12.02 -41.30 16.97
N THR A 119 11.88 -40.06 16.48
CA THR A 119 10.90 -39.70 15.44
C THR A 119 11.37 -40.12 14.05
N ILE A 120 12.69 -40.21 13.86
CA ILE A 120 13.34 -40.71 12.64
C ILE A 120 14.37 -41.78 13.00
N THR A 121 14.72 -42.62 12.04
CA THR A 121 15.74 -43.66 12.15
C THR A 121 17.14 -43.14 11.78
N ALA A 122 18.18 -43.89 12.16
CA ALA A 122 19.57 -43.52 11.87
C ALA A 122 19.84 -43.39 10.35
N ASP A 123 19.21 -44.25 9.54
CA ASP A 123 19.34 -44.21 8.08
C ASP A 123 18.68 -42.96 7.47
N GLU A 124 17.56 -42.50 8.04
CA GLU A 124 16.88 -41.27 7.63
C GLU A 124 17.68 -40.03 8.02
N PHE A 125 18.32 -40.04 9.19
CA PHE A 125 19.22 -38.97 9.62
C PHE A 125 20.41 -38.79 8.67
N GLU A 126 21.07 -39.88 8.27
CA GLU A 126 22.22 -39.80 7.35
C GLU A 126 21.81 -39.31 5.95
N GLN A 127 20.59 -39.64 5.49
CA GLN A 127 20.06 -39.08 4.24
C GLN A 127 19.83 -37.55 4.31
N ILE A 128 19.28 -37.06 5.42
CA ILE A 128 19.06 -35.61 5.63
C ILE A 128 20.39 -34.86 5.73
N LYS A 129 21.36 -35.43 6.44
CA LYS A 129 22.72 -34.88 6.57
C LYS A 129 23.46 -34.83 5.23
N ALA A 130 23.38 -35.89 4.43
CA ALA A 130 23.96 -35.90 3.08
C ALA A 130 23.32 -34.86 2.16
N LYS A 131 22.00 -34.63 2.27
CA LYS A 131 21.28 -33.62 1.50
C LYS A 131 21.66 -32.19 1.91
N ALA A 132 21.75 -31.91 3.20
CA ALA A 132 22.19 -30.62 3.73
C ALA A 132 23.63 -30.28 3.30
N LEU A 133 24.56 -31.25 3.38
CA LEU A 133 25.95 -31.11 2.92
C LEU A 133 26.11 -31.10 1.38
N GLY A 134 25.11 -31.59 0.65
CA GLY A 134 25.04 -31.54 -0.80
C GLY A 134 24.57 -30.17 -1.31
N GLY A 135 23.59 -29.55 -0.63
CA GLY A 135 23.09 -28.21 -0.93
C GLY A 135 24.15 -27.11 -0.81
N ASP A 136 25.08 -27.26 0.14
CA ASP A 136 26.22 -26.35 0.35
C ASP A 136 27.21 -26.36 -0.83
N ARG A 137 27.47 -27.54 -1.41
CA ARG A 137 28.35 -27.69 -2.59
C ARG A 137 27.74 -27.09 -3.86
N THR A 138 26.41 -27.11 -3.99
CA THR A 138 25.72 -26.47 -5.13
C THR A 138 25.65 -24.94 -5.00
N ALA A 139 25.65 -24.40 -3.77
CA ALA A 139 25.67 -22.96 -3.54
C ALA A 139 27.04 -22.31 -3.86
N VAL A 140 28.13 -23.06 -3.67
CA VAL A 140 29.51 -22.60 -3.95
C VAL A 140 29.86 -22.67 -5.46
N GLY A 141 29.18 -23.50 -6.25
CA GLY A 141 29.46 -23.70 -7.68
C GLY A 141 28.77 -22.74 -8.65
N VAL A 142 27.87 -21.86 -8.19
CA VAL A 142 27.10 -20.93 -9.05
C VAL A 142 27.73 -19.52 -9.09
N THR A 143 28.81 -19.30 -8.34
CA THR A 143 29.48 -17.99 -8.21
C THR A 143 30.83 -17.89 -8.94
N SER A 144 31.09 -18.73 -9.96
CA SER A 144 32.30 -18.67 -10.80
C SER A 144 31.97 -18.45 -12.26
#